data_AF-A0A853EUG5-F1
#
_entry.id   AF-A0A853EUG5-F1
#
_cell.length_a   1.000
_cell.length_b   1.000
_cell.length_c   1.000
_cell.angle_alpha   90.00
_cell.angle_beta   90.00
_cell.angle_gamma   90.00
#
_symmetry.space_group_name_H-M   'P 1'
#
loop_
_entity.id
_entity.type
_entity.pdbx_description
1 polymer ?
#
loop_
_entity_poly.entity_id
_entity_poly.type
_entity_poly.pdbx_seq_one_letter_code
_entity_poly.pdbx_strand_id
1 'polypeptide(L)'
;MTTAERTARLWLRAYPRRWRYDYGEDLVGTLLDLAGPDARTVRVRDGVSVVRAGWSLRWREHPPLLPWLGYRFFEMRLPARYRYWVMDDLLDRFYTARMAAVGFVTVAALFLILSAAIPSLRSVLIPDSWDLPIMFGLTVVLLAVLQPRVAPRRVWRRQISTWLPRDLRPRSERWKADVELAQYRAALRADGEAGPAGGEAHG
;
A
#
# COMPACT_ATOMS: atom_id res chain seq x y z
N MET A 1 1.25 -3.40 -26.71
CA MET A 1 0.66 -2.56 -25.65
C MET A 1 0.41 -1.16 -26.19
N THR A 2 -0.86 -0.80 -26.41
CA THR A 2 -1.26 0.49 -27.04
C THR A 2 -1.17 1.65 -26.06
N THR A 3 -1.22 2.90 -26.55
CA THR A 3 -1.22 4.09 -25.67
C THR A 3 -2.46 4.11 -24.78
N ALA A 4 -3.64 3.79 -25.32
CA ALA A 4 -4.89 3.71 -24.58
C ALA A 4 -4.81 2.70 -23.43
N GLU A 5 -4.22 1.53 -23.68
CA GLU A 5 -4.00 0.50 -22.67
C GLU A 5 -3.06 0.97 -21.56
N ARG A 6 -1.98 1.71 -21.90
CA ARG A 6 -1.10 2.32 -20.88
C ARG A 6 -1.85 3.33 -20.03
N THR A 7 -2.70 4.16 -20.63
CA THR A 7 -3.51 5.14 -19.91
C THR A 7 -4.54 4.46 -19.01
N ALA A 8 -5.21 3.40 -19.48
CA ALA A 8 -6.13 2.59 -18.68
C ALA A 8 -5.43 1.99 -17.45
N ARG A 9 -4.29 1.32 -17.66
CA ARG A 9 -3.48 0.75 -16.56
C ARG A 9 -2.94 1.82 -15.61
N LEU A 10 -2.73 3.06 -16.08
CA LEU A 10 -2.34 4.19 -15.22
C LEU A 10 -3.49 4.56 -14.27
N TRP A 11 -4.71 4.75 -14.79
CA TRP A 11 -5.89 5.09 -13.98
C TRP A 11 -6.22 4.01 -12.96
N LEU A 12 -6.08 2.73 -13.35
CA LEU A 12 -6.34 1.60 -12.45
C LEU A 12 -5.41 1.55 -11.24
N ARG A 13 -4.26 2.25 -11.24
CA ARG A 13 -3.39 2.34 -10.05
C ARG A 13 -4.10 2.90 -8.81
N ALA A 14 -5.23 3.58 -8.98
CA ALA A 14 -6.08 4.01 -7.87
C ALA A 14 -6.69 2.84 -7.08
N TYR A 15 -6.94 1.69 -7.72
CA TYR A 15 -7.47 0.51 -7.04
C TYR A 15 -6.43 -0.13 -6.10
N PRO A 16 -6.88 -0.83 -5.04
CA PRO A 16 -6.01 -1.69 -4.23
C PRO A 16 -5.25 -2.69 -5.09
N ARG A 17 -4.08 -3.13 -4.62
CA ARG A 17 -3.18 -3.92 -5.46
C ARG A 17 -3.75 -5.31 -5.76
N ARG A 18 -4.39 -5.93 -4.77
CA ARG A 18 -5.11 -7.21 -4.94
C ARG A 18 -6.21 -7.14 -5.99
N TRP A 19 -7.01 -6.07 -5.98
CA TRP A 19 -8.07 -5.85 -6.97
C TRP A 19 -7.55 -5.77 -8.40
N ARG A 20 -6.36 -5.17 -8.58
CA ARG A 20 -5.70 -5.14 -9.89
C ARG A 20 -5.13 -6.49 -10.32
N TYR A 21 -4.84 -7.39 -9.39
CA TYR A 21 -4.42 -8.75 -9.76
C TYR A 21 -5.62 -9.60 -10.16
N ASP A 22 -6.72 -9.48 -9.44
CA ASP A 22 -7.90 -10.33 -9.66
C ASP A 22 -8.76 -9.85 -10.84
N TYR A 23 -8.95 -8.53 -10.98
CA TYR A 23 -9.87 -7.93 -11.96
C TYR A 23 -9.20 -6.95 -12.92
N GLY A 24 -7.87 -6.85 -12.90
CA GLY A 24 -7.14 -5.80 -13.60
C GLY A 24 -7.31 -5.84 -15.12
N GLU A 25 -7.23 -7.03 -15.72
CA GLU A 25 -7.35 -7.17 -17.17
C GLU A 25 -8.81 -6.95 -17.64
N ASP A 26 -9.80 -7.44 -16.89
CA ASP A 26 -11.22 -7.20 -17.16
C ASP A 26 -11.56 -5.69 -17.10
N LEU A 27 -11.02 -4.99 -16.11
CA LEU A 27 -11.19 -3.54 -15.96
C LEU A 27 -10.48 -2.75 -17.07
N VAL A 28 -9.33 -3.23 -17.56
CA VAL A 28 -8.67 -2.63 -18.73
C VAL A 28 -9.54 -2.83 -19.96
N GLY A 29 -10.05 -4.04 -20.22
CA GLY A 29 -10.94 -4.33 -21.34
C GLY A 29 -12.17 -3.42 -21.34
N THR A 30 -12.84 -3.34 -20.19
CA THR A 30 -14.01 -2.46 -20.00
C THR A 30 -13.70 -0.99 -20.33
N LEU A 31 -12.52 -0.48 -19.92
CA LEU A 31 -12.12 0.90 -20.22
C LEU A 31 -11.76 1.13 -21.69
N LEU A 32 -11.24 0.12 -22.38
CA LEU A 32 -10.96 0.17 -23.81
C LEU A 32 -12.26 0.15 -24.62
N ASP A 33 -13.22 -0.70 -24.21
CA ASP A 33 -14.55 -0.76 -24.83
C ASP A 33 -15.30 0.57 -24.69
N LEU A 34 -15.20 1.22 -23.52
CA LEU A 34 -15.75 2.57 -23.28
C LEU A 34 -15.05 3.67 -24.09
N ALA A 35 -13.75 3.55 -24.34
CA ALA A 35 -13.00 4.52 -25.12
C ALA A 35 -13.32 4.44 -26.62
N GLY A 36 -13.66 3.25 -27.12
CA GLY A 36 -13.93 2.98 -28.53
C GLY A 36 -12.68 2.61 -29.33
N PRO A 37 -12.83 1.92 -30.47
CA PRO A 37 -11.72 1.30 -31.22
C PRO A 37 -10.69 2.29 -31.78
N ASP A 38 -11.10 3.54 -32.02
CA ASP A 38 -10.23 4.59 -32.59
C ASP A 38 -9.58 5.49 -31.54
N ALA A 39 -9.89 5.29 -30.25
CA ALA A 39 -9.38 6.16 -29.19
C ALA A 39 -7.91 5.89 -28.89
N ARG A 40 -7.08 6.93 -29.03
CA ARG A 40 -5.65 6.86 -28.69
C ARG A 40 -5.38 6.85 -27.19
N THR A 41 -6.30 7.38 -26.38
CA THR A 41 -6.20 7.49 -24.92
C THR A 41 -7.58 7.32 -24.27
N VAL A 42 -7.59 6.86 -23.02
CA VAL A 42 -8.81 6.87 -22.19
C VAL A 42 -9.18 8.32 -21.88
N ARG A 43 -10.46 8.68 -22.08
CA ARG A 43 -10.97 10.03 -21.79
C ARG A 43 -10.75 10.36 -20.31
N VAL A 44 -10.36 11.60 -20.03
CA VAL A 44 -10.05 12.05 -18.65
C VAL A 44 -11.25 11.85 -17.71
N ARG A 45 -12.49 12.09 -18.18
CA ARG A 45 -13.72 11.89 -17.40
C ARG A 45 -13.85 10.45 -16.90
N ASP A 46 -13.57 9.48 -17.75
CA ASP A 46 -13.66 8.05 -17.42
C ASP A 46 -12.47 7.65 -16.52
N GLY A 47 -11.30 8.25 -16.72
CA GLY A 47 -10.18 8.12 -15.79
C GLY A 47 -10.52 8.62 -14.37
N VAL A 48 -11.18 9.78 -14.25
CA VAL A 48 -11.57 10.36 -12.96
C VAL A 48 -12.62 9.50 -12.26
N SER A 49 -13.58 8.91 -12.98
CA SER A 49 -14.58 8.01 -12.38
C SER A 49 -13.91 6.75 -11.83
N VAL A 50 -12.94 6.17 -12.54
CA VAL A 50 -12.12 5.04 -12.09
C VAL A 50 -11.34 5.39 -10.83
N VAL A 51 -10.71 6.58 -10.80
CA VAL A 51 -9.96 7.04 -9.61
C VAL A 51 -10.89 7.18 -8.41
N ARG A 52 -12.06 7.80 -8.59
CA ARG A 52 -13.06 7.97 -7.54
C ARG A 52 -13.56 6.62 -7.02
N ALA A 53 -13.82 5.66 -7.91
CA ALA A 53 -14.24 4.31 -7.53
C ALA A 53 -13.15 3.57 -6.74
N GLY A 54 -11.90 3.60 -7.23
CA GLY A 54 -10.75 3.01 -6.53
C GLY A 54 -10.52 3.63 -5.15
N TRP A 55 -10.67 4.95 -5.03
CA TRP A 55 -10.57 5.64 -3.73
C TRP A 55 -11.72 5.29 -2.80
N SER A 56 -12.96 5.22 -3.31
CA SER A 56 -14.13 4.82 -2.52
C SER A 56 -13.95 3.42 -1.96
N LEU A 57 -13.42 2.49 -2.75
CA LEU A 57 -13.13 1.13 -2.32
C LEU A 57 -12.08 1.09 -1.19
N ARG A 58 -10.98 1.85 -1.33
CA ARG A 58 -9.97 1.98 -0.27
C ARG A 58 -10.56 2.56 1.02
N TRP A 59 -11.51 3.50 0.90
CA TRP A 59 -12.17 4.11 2.04
C TRP A 59 -13.14 3.15 2.75
N ARG A 60 -13.90 2.36 1.99
CA ARG A 60 -14.82 1.35 2.56
C ARG A 60 -14.10 0.27 3.38
N GLU A 61 -12.88 -0.06 2.99
CA GLU A 61 -12.04 -1.06 3.64
C GLU A 61 -11.13 -0.48 4.72
N HIS A 62 -11.15 0.85 4.90
CA HIS A 62 -10.30 1.54 5.84
C HIS A 62 -10.69 1.21 7.29
N PRO A 63 -9.71 0.94 8.19
CA PRO A 63 -9.99 0.72 9.60
C PRO A 63 -10.53 2.00 10.27
N PRO A 64 -11.41 1.88 11.28
CA PRO A 64 -11.85 3.02 12.06
C PRO A 64 -10.68 3.83 12.62
N LEU A 65 -10.87 5.14 12.81
CA LEU A 65 -9.80 6.09 13.12
C LEU A 65 -8.93 5.66 14.32
N LEU A 66 -9.52 5.24 15.43
CA LEU A 66 -8.77 4.87 16.64
C LEU A 66 -7.86 3.64 16.44
N PRO A 67 -8.36 2.48 15.97
CA PRO A 67 -7.50 1.36 15.56
C PRO A 67 -6.44 1.76 14.54
N TRP A 68 -6.78 2.62 13.58
CA TRP A 68 -5.85 3.10 12.57
C TRP A 68 -4.71 3.95 13.17
N LEU A 69 -5.01 4.84 14.11
CA LEU A 69 -4.01 5.62 14.85
C LEU A 69 -3.12 4.70 15.71
N GLY A 70 -3.72 3.73 16.39
CA GLY A 70 -3.00 2.70 17.16
C GLY A 70 -2.01 1.92 16.30
N TYR A 71 -2.45 1.50 15.12
CA TYR A 71 -1.59 0.88 14.11
C TYR A 71 -0.47 1.82 13.65
N ARG A 72 -0.80 3.09 13.37
CA ARG A 72 0.13 4.06 12.78
C ARG A 72 1.24 4.49 13.72
N PHE A 73 0.92 4.74 14.99
CA PHE A 73 1.85 5.32 15.96
C PHE A 73 2.43 4.29 16.93
N PHE A 74 1.70 3.23 17.24
CA PHE A 74 2.09 2.23 18.24
C PHE A 74 2.27 0.82 17.64
N GLU A 75 2.18 0.69 16.32
CA GLU A 75 2.22 -0.60 15.60
C GLU A 75 1.24 -1.65 16.18
N MET A 76 0.11 -1.19 16.74
CA MET A 76 -0.90 -2.08 17.29
C MET A 76 -1.41 -3.02 16.21
N ARG A 77 -1.66 -4.28 16.59
CA ARG A 77 -2.26 -5.26 15.69
C ARG A 77 -3.70 -4.86 15.40
N LEU A 78 -4.02 -4.73 14.12
CA LEU A 78 -5.40 -4.53 13.68
C LEU A 78 -6.19 -5.84 13.75
N PRO A 79 -7.52 -5.78 13.94
CA PRO A 79 -8.40 -6.95 13.82
C PRO A 79 -8.21 -7.67 12.48
N ALA A 80 -8.39 -9.01 12.49
CA ALA A 80 -8.11 -9.86 11.32
C ALA A 80 -8.83 -9.42 10.03
N ARG A 81 -10.02 -8.83 10.14
CA ARG A 81 -10.79 -8.28 9.01
C ARG A 81 -10.05 -7.21 8.20
N TYR A 82 -9.10 -6.48 8.80
CA TYR A 82 -8.32 -5.44 8.12
C TYR A 82 -6.96 -5.94 7.60
N ARG A 83 -6.66 -7.24 7.69
CA ARG A 83 -5.36 -7.78 7.22
C ARG A 83 -5.10 -7.46 5.76
N TYR A 84 -6.11 -7.60 4.89
CA TYR A 84 -5.97 -7.25 3.47
C TYR A 84 -5.68 -5.77 3.26
N TRP A 85 -6.31 -4.90 4.04
CA TRP A 85 -6.01 -3.47 4.03
C TRP A 85 -4.57 -3.20 4.44
N VAL A 86 -4.07 -3.85 5.51
CA VAL A 86 -2.67 -3.71 5.96
C VAL A 86 -1.70 -4.21 4.88
N MET A 87 -2.01 -5.33 4.22
CA MET A 87 -1.19 -5.84 3.11
C MET A 87 -1.09 -4.80 1.98
N ASP A 88 -2.22 -4.21 1.58
CA ASP A 88 -2.24 -3.17 0.54
C ASP A 88 -1.53 -1.89 0.98
N ASP A 89 -1.65 -1.46 2.25
CA ASP A 89 -0.94 -0.30 2.80
C ASP A 89 0.58 -0.52 2.76
N LEU A 90 1.06 -1.67 3.25
CA LEU A 90 2.50 -2.00 3.31
C LEU A 90 3.14 -2.23 1.93
N LEU A 91 2.37 -2.77 0.97
CA LEU A 91 2.83 -3.04 -0.39
C LEU A 91 2.69 -1.84 -1.33
N ASP A 92 2.09 -0.73 -0.86
CA ASP A 92 1.91 0.47 -1.67
C ASP A 92 3.26 1.11 -2.02
N ARG A 93 3.38 1.60 -3.26
CA ARG A 93 4.59 2.30 -3.72
C ARG A 93 4.81 3.60 -2.94
N PHE A 94 3.72 4.22 -2.50
CA PHE A 94 3.73 5.49 -1.77
C PHE A 94 3.74 5.32 -0.25
N TYR A 95 3.91 4.11 0.28
CA TYR A 95 3.92 3.88 1.74
C TYR A 95 4.93 4.80 2.45
N THR A 96 6.17 4.84 1.96
CA THR A 96 7.23 5.70 2.53
C THR A 96 6.85 7.18 2.49
N ALA A 97 6.36 7.67 1.35
CA ALA A 97 5.92 9.06 1.22
C ALA A 97 4.74 9.39 2.15
N ARG A 98 3.79 8.46 2.29
CA ARG A 98 2.66 8.58 3.22
C ARG A 98 3.12 8.62 4.67
N MET A 99 4.08 7.79 5.05
CA MET A 99 4.65 7.80 6.41
C MET A 99 5.40 9.10 6.69
N ALA A 100 6.16 9.61 5.71
CA ALA A 100 6.81 10.92 5.80
C ALA A 100 5.80 12.04 6.02
N ALA A 101 4.73 12.07 5.22
CA ALA A 101 3.67 13.06 5.32
C ALA A 101 2.96 13.00 6.68
N VAL A 102 2.63 11.80 7.17
CA VAL A 102 2.03 11.63 8.50
C VAL A 102 2.98 12.08 9.60
N GLY A 103 4.27 11.72 9.53
CA GLY A 103 5.28 12.19 10.48
C GLY A 103 5.41 13.71 10.50
N PHE A 104 5.48 14.32 9.31
CA PHE A 104 5.51 15.78 9.15
C PHE A 104 4.29 16.45 9.78
N VAL A 105 3.08 16.00 9.45
CA VAL A 105 1.83 16.54 10.01
C VAL A 105 1.77 16.36 11.52
N THR A 106 2.21 15.21 12.04
CA THR A 106 2.21 14.94 13.48
C THR A 106 3.13 15.90 14.23
N VAL A 107 4.34 16.12 13.73
CA VAL A 107 5.28 17.04 14.37
C VAL A 107 4.82 18.49 14.21
N ALA A 108 4.35 18.89 13.03
CA ALA A 108 3.75 20.21 12.84
C ALA A 108 2.60 20.47 13.83
N ALA A 109 1.71 19.48 14.02
CA ALA A 109 0.63 19.58 15.00
C ALA A 109 1.15 19.71 16.44
N LEU A 110 2.16 18.93 16.83
CA LEU A 110 2.78 19.04 18.16
C LEU A 110 3.43 20.40 18.40
N PHE A 111 4.11 20.95 17.39
CA PHE A 111 4.68 22.30 17.45
C PHE A 111 3.60 23.36 17.66
N LEU A 112 2.49 23.27 16.92
CA LEU A 112 1.35 24.18 17.08
C LEU A 112 0.70 24.07 18.47
N ILE A 113 0.49 22.84 18.96
CA ILE A 113 -0.07 22.59 20.29
C ILE A 113 0.85 23.14 21.38
N LEU A 114 2.16 22.87 21.30
CA LEU A 114 3.14 23.31 22.30
C LEU A 114 3.28 24.84 22.31
N SER A 115 3.29 25.47 21.13
CA SER A 115 3.29 26.92 20.96
C SER A 115 2.03 27.57 21.54
N ALA A 116 0.87 26.95 21.37
CA ALA A 116 -0.38 27.41 21.97
C ALA A 116 -0.44 27.22 23.50
N ALA A 117 0.09 26.10 23.99
CA ALA A 117 0.10 25.76 25.42
C ALA A 117 1.13 26.56 26.22
N ILE A 118 2.25 26.94 25.60
CA ILE A 118 3.35 27.67 26.23
C ILE A 118 3.71 28.87 25.36
N PRO A 119 3.00 30.01 25.52
CA PRO A 119 3.19 31.18 24.67
C PRO A 119 4.62 31.75 24.68
N SER A 120 5.36 31.55 25.77
CA SER A 120 6.77 31.95 25.89
C SER A 120 7.72 31.16 24.98
N LEU A 121 7.33 29.96 24.53
CA LEU A 121 8.09 29.16 23.56
C LEU A 121 7.75 29.51 22.10
N ARG A 122 6.72 30.33 21.85
CA ARG A 122 6.23 30.62 20.51
C ARG A 122 7.31 31.23 19.61
N SER A 123 8.10 32.17 20.12
CA SER A 123 9.19 32.82 19.38
C SER A 123 10.38 31.90 19.11
N VAL A 124 10.54 30.82 19.87
CA VAL A 124 11.59 29.81 19.69
C VAL A 124 11.14 28.71 18.72
N LEU A 125 9.87 28.30 18.80
CA LEU A 125 9.29 27.19 18.03
C LEU A 125 8.75 27.62 16.65
N ILE A 126 8.28 28.86 16.53
CA ILE A 126 7.78 29.46 15.30
C ILE A 126 8.52 30.80 15.14
N PRO A 127 9.80 30.77 14.72
CA PRO A 127 10.50 32.00 14.37
C PRO A 127 9.76 32.71 13.23
N ASP A 128 9.92 34.02 13.11
CA ASP A 128 9.34 34.80 12.01
C ASP A 128 9.88 34.38 10.61
N SER A 129 10.91 33.52 10.57
CA SER A 129 11.43 32.93 9.33
C SER A 129 10.90 31.52 9.07
N TRP A 130 10.59 31.24 7.81
CA TRP A 130 10.11 29.94 7.33
C TRP A 130 11.21 28.85 7.31
N ASP A 131 12.43 29.17 7.72
CA ASP A 131 13.61 28.30 7.58
C ASP A 131 13.51 27.02 8.43
N LEU A 132 13.01 27.13 9.67
CA LEU A 132 12.89 25.98 10.58
C LEU A 132 11.84 24.95 10.09
N PRO A 133 10.61 25.34 9.70
CA PRO A 133 9.65 24.44 9.06
C PRO A 133 10.17 23.80 7.78
N ILE A 134 10.89 24.55 6.94
CA ILE A 134 11.47 24.05 5.67
C ILE A 134 12.58 23.04 5.95
N MET A 135 13.54 23.36 6.83
CA MET A 135 14.61 22.46 7.23
C MET A 135 14.09 21.20 7.91
N PHE A 136 13.05 21.33 8.74
CA PHE A 136 12.39 20.19 9.38
C PHE A 136 11.67 19.31 8.33
N GLY A 137 10.92 19.92 7.41
CA GLY A 137 10.29 19.22 6.29
C GLY A 137 11.29 18.47 5.42
N LEU A 138 12.41 19.11 5.08
CA LEU A 138 13.52 18.50 4.36
C LEU A 138 14.13 17.33 5.13
N THR A 139 14.32 17.46 6.44
CA THR A 139 14.87 16.39 7.30
C THR A 139 13.92 15.18 7.37
N VAL A 140 12.61 15.41 7.47
CA VAL A 140 11.60 14.33 7.44
C VAL A 140 11.57 13.63 6.08
N VAL A 141 11.65 14.39 4.98
CA VAL A 141 11.74 13.82 3.62
C VAL A 141 13.04 13.02 3.46
N LEU A 142 14.16 13.56 3.93
CA LEU A 142 15.47 12.92 3.86
C LEU A 142 15.49 11.61 4.67
N LEU A 143 14.97 11.61 5.90
CA LEU A 143 14.81 10.41 6.72
C LEU A 143 13.85 9.40 6.09
N ALA A 144 12.77 9.86 5.45
CA ALA A 144 11.86 8.96 4.74
C ALA A 144 12.52 8.31 3.52
N VAL A 145 13.34 9.05 2.76
CA VAL A 145 14.12 8.51 1.63
C VAL A 145 15.20 7.55 2.11
N LEU A 146 15.85 7.87 3.24
CA LEU A 146 16.96 7.11 3.80
C LEU A 146 16.54 5.90 4.64
N GLN A 147 15.32 5.84 5.18
CA GLN A 147 14.83 4.65 5.91
C GLN A 147 14.33 3.58 4.92
N PRO A 148 15.14 2.56 4.56
CA PRO A 148 14.83 1.68 3.46
C PRO A 148 14.00 0.51 3.97
N ARG A 149 12.67 0.57 3.86
CA ARG A 149 11.71 -0.56 4.01
C ARG A 149 11.88 -1.49 5.24
N VAL A 150 12.65 -1.10 6.26
CA VAL A 150 12.81 -1.89 7.50
C VAL A 150 11.50 -1.93 8.28
N ALA A 151 10.85 -0.77 8.40
CA ALA A 151 9.55 -0.64 9.05
C ALA A 151 8.46 -1.55 8.44
N PRO A 152 8.19 -1.54 7.12
CA PRO A 152 7.14 -2.41 6.56
C PRO A 152 7.46 -3.90 6.67
N ARG A 153 8.75 -4.32 6.63
CA ARG A 153 9.13 -5.72 6.89
C ARG A 153 8.81 -6.13 8.33
N ARG A 154 9.12 -5.26 9.30
CA ARG A 154 8.87 -5.51 10.72
C ARG A 154 7.36 -5.61 10.98
N VAL A 155 6.58 -4.67 10.46
CA VAL A 155 5.12 -4.67 10.60
C VAL A 155 4.51 -5.90 9.92
N TRP A 156 4.97 -6.27 8.72
CA TRP A 156 4.52 -7.48 8.04
C TRP A 156 4.72 -8.74 8.89
N ARG A 157 5.94 -8.94 9.42
CA ARG A 157 6.26 -10.08 10.29
C ARG A 157 5.40 -10.11 11.56
N ARG A 158 5.09 -8.94 12.11
CA ARG A 158 4.28 -8.82 13.32
C ARG A 158 2.80 -9.08 13.06
N GLN A 159 2.26 -8.68 11.91
CA GLN A 159 0.80 -8.64 11.69
C GLN A 159 0.25 -9.69 10.74
N ILE A 160 1.07 -10.15 9.79
CA ILE A 160 0.61 -10.98 8.66
C ILE A 160 1.27 -12.35 8.72
N SER A 161 2.56 -12.44 8.43
CA SER A 161 3.27 -13.72 8.38
C SER A 161 4.78 -13.54 8.46
N THR A 162 5.48 -14.60 8.86
CA THR A 162 6.95 -14.65 8.85
C THR A 162 7.51 -14.65 7.42
N TRP A 163 6.77 -15.20 6.46
CA TRP A 163 7.11 -15.19 5.04
C TRP A 163 6.98 -13.78 4.43
N LEU A 164 8.05 -13.28 3.81
CA LEU A 164 8.08 -11.95 3.22
C LEU A 164 7.75 -12.00 1.71
N PRO A 165 6.82 -11.17 1.21
CA PRO A 165 6.54 -11.05 -0.20
C PRO A 165 7.70 -10.39 -0.95
N ARG A 166 7.81 -10.70 -2.25
CA ARG A 166 8.87 -10.21 -3.16
C ARG A 166 9.11 -8.70 -3.07
N ASP A 167 8.06 -7.90 -2.93
CA ASP A 167 8.19 -6.44 -2.90
C ASP A 167 8.85 -5.89 -1.64
N LEU A 168 8.70 -6.59 -0.52
CA LEU A 168 9.29 -6.21 0.75
C LEU A 168 10.73 -6.72 0.86
N ARG A 169 11.13 -7.77 0.13
CA ARG A 169 12.51 -8.28 0.15
C ARG A 169 13.53 -7.30 -0.47
N PRO A 170 14.81 -7.34 -0.03
CA PRO A 170 15.91 -6.64 -0.70
C PRO A 170 15.96 -7.01 -2.18
N ARG A 171 16.40 -6.08 -3.05
CA ARG A 171 16.44 -6.34 -4.51
C ARG A 171 17.23 -7.60 -4.86
N SER A 172 18.33 -7.86 -4.16
CA SER A 172 19.19 -9.04 -4.32
C SER A 172 18.51 -10.37 -3.94
N GLU A 173 17.46 -10.35 -3.11
CA GLU A 173 16.80 -11.56 -2.59
C GLU A 173 15.40 -11.79 -3.17
N ARG A 174 14.97 -10.96 -4.13
CA ARG A 174 13.63 -11.05 -4.71
C ARG A 174 13.37 -12.39 -5.38
N TRP A 175 14.37 -12.95 -6.04
CA TRP A 175 14.27 -14.23 -6.74
C TRP A 175 13.90 -15.39 -5.81
N LYS A 176 14.35 -15.35 -4.54
CA LYS A 176 14.02 -16.39 -3.55
C LYS A 176 12.51 -16.48 -3.30
N ALA A 177 11.81 -15.34 -3.31
CA ALA A 177 10.36 -15.34 -3.12
C ALA A 177 9.63 -16.02 -4.28
N ASP A 178 10.12 -15.85 -5.51
CA ASP A 178 9.53 -16.47 -6.71
C ASP A 178 9.77 -17.99 -6.68
N VAL A 179 10.97 -18.43 -6.26
CA VAL A 179 11.33 -19.85 -6.12
C VAL A 179 10.49 -20.53 -5.03
N GLU A 180 10.42 -19.95 -3.83
CA GLU A 180 9.61 -20.49 -2.72
C GLU A 180 8.13 -20.61 -3.11
N LEU A 181 7.59 -19.62 -3.83
CA LEU A 181 6.21 -19.66 -4.31
C LEU A 181 6.00 -20.75 -5.37
N ALA A 182 6.97 -20.96 -6.25
CA ALA A 182 6.92 -22.04 -7.24
C ALA A 182 6.96 -23.42 -6.58
N GLN A 183 7.82 -23.60 -5.57
CA GLN A 183 7.91 -24.82 -4.77
C GLN A 183 6.60 -25.10 -4.02
N TYR A 184 6.03 -24.09 -3.36
CA TYR A 184 4.74 -24.22 -2.67
C TYR A 184 3.60 -24.61 -3.62
N ARG A 185 3.55 -24.01 -4.81
CA ARG A 185 2.57 -24.38 -5.84
C ARG A 185 2.78 -25.80 -6.38
N ALA A 186 4.02 -26.23 -6.53
CA ALA A 186 4.35 -27.58 -6.96
C ALA A 186 3.93 -28.61 -5.89
N ALA A 187 4.18 -28.32 -4.61
CA ALA A 187 3.74 -29.16 -3.49
C ALA A 187 2.21 -29.28 -3.43
N LEU A 188 1.48 -28.16 -3.54
CA LEU A 188 0.01 -28.17 -3.57
C LEU A 188 -0.58 -28.99 -4.73
N ARG A 189 0.08 -28.99 -5.90
CA ARG A 189 -0.35 -29.83 -7.03
C ARG A 189 -0.08 -31.30 -6.76
N ALA A 190 1.09 -31.63 -6.22
CA ALA A 190 1.43 -33.00 -5.84
C ALA A 190 0.46 -33.55 -4.78
N ASP A 191 0.10 -32.76 -3.78
CA ASP A 191 -0.87 -33.14 -2.75
C ASP A 191 -2.31 -33.26 -3.32
N GLY A 192 -2.67 -32.38 -4.25
CA GLY A 192 -3.97 -32.43 -4.94
C GLY A 192 -4.12 -33.62 -5.90
N GLU A 193 -3.04 -34.03 -6.55
CA GLU A 193 -2.96 -35.24 -7.39
C GLU A 193 -2.90 -36.53 -6.54
N ALA A 194 -2.43 -36.43 -5.29
CA ALA A 194 -2.44 -37.52 -4.30
C ALA A 194 -3.76 -37.66 -3.51
N GLY A 195 -4.80 -36.87 -3.84
CA GLY A 195 -6.17 -37.06 -3.32
C GLY A 195 -6.73 -38.46 -3.63
N PRO A 196 -7.65 -38.99 -2.82
CA PRO A 196 -7.68 -40.40 -2.42
C PRO A 196 -7.91 -41.36 -3.60
N ALA A 197 -6.83 -41.78 -4.25
CA ALA A 197 -6.77 -43.01 -5.03
C ALA A 197 -6.47 -44.16 -4.07
N GLY A 198 -7.49 -44.62 -3.33
CA GLY A 198 -7.30 -45.76 -2.41
C GLY A 198 -8.28 -45.84 -1.25
N GLY A 199 -9.58 -45.69 -1.52
CA GLY A 199 -10.64 -46.06 -0.58
C GLY A 199 -11.36 -47.31 -1.06
N GLU A 200 -10.71 -48.46 -0.87
CA GLU A 200 -11.29 -49.79 -0.62
C GLU A 200 -12.60 -50.15 -1.34
N ALA A 201 -12.46 -50.75 -2.52
CA ALA A 201 -13.25 -51.93 -2.84
C ALA A 201 -12.64 -53.09 -2.06
N HIS A 202 -13.29 -53.55 -0.98
CA HIS A 202 -13.35 -54.93 -0.46
C HIS A 202 -13.87 -54.92 0.99
N GLY A 203 -15.00 -55.60 1.21
CA GLY A 203 -15.62 -55.81 2.53
C GLY A 203 -17.10 -56.08 2.39
#